data_AF-A0A8H5D043-F1
#
_entry.id   AF-A0A8H5D043-F1
#
_cell.length_a   1.000
_cell.length_b   1.000
_cell.length_c   1.000
_cell.angle_alpha   90.00
_cell.angle_beta   90.00
_cell.angle_gamma   90.00
#
_symmetry.space_group_name_H-M   'P 1'
#
loop_
_entity.id
_entity.type
_entity.pdbx_description
1 polymer ?
#
loop_
_entity_poly.entity_id
_entity_poly.type
_entity_poly.pdbx_seq_one_letter_code
_entity_poly.pdbx_strand_id
1 'polypeptide(L)'
;MSPPLNILSTVQVFMDSTFYGCFVMLFTVSVVVLNKRSRTLEARRRRSAEKEDSTADERKELRFWKTLGTTMIVLTTCHWAFLWSTMLSPAGDRMFRSQMSFMRFLFEMLNVIVGDALILSRLWTVGGKRPIVIACPLLCLLAFIACSIRLTDLEAKHLLLFKENPADIRWWFTATMALTASVNLYSTIYIAWRAWSANQLAHKTLYTYFMACVDLPKDRKKR
;
A
#
# COMPACT_ATOMS: atom_id res chain seq x y z
N MET A 1 -35.21 -13.48 23.12
CA MET A 1 -35.15 -12.21 22.35
C MET A 1 -33.74 -12.05 21.83
N SER A 2 -33.54 -12.26 20.54
CA SER A 2 -32.26 -12.02 19.87
C SER A 2 -31.97 -10.52 19.94
N PRO A 3 -30.77 -10.08 20.36
CA PRO A 3 -30.45 -8.66 20.32
C PRO A 3 -30.58 -8.16 18.88
N PRO A 4 -31.12 -6.94 18.67
CA PRO A 4 -31.23 -6.34 17.34
C PRO A 4 -29.84 -6.31 16.70
N LEU A 5 -29.76 -6.54 15.38
CA LEU A 5 -28.52 -6.44 14.61
C LEU A 5 -27.71 -5.24 15.11
N ASN A 6 -26.56 -5.52 15.73
CA ASN A 6 -25.75 -4.52 16.39
C ASN A 6 -25.31 -3.49 15.35
N ILE A 7 -25.82 -2.26 15.46
CA ILE A 7 -25.44 -1.09 14.63
C ILE A 7 -23.92 -1.00 14.48
N LEU A 8 -23.18 -1.36 15.53
CA LEU A 8 -21.71 -1.43 15.54
C LEU A 8 -21.14 -2.31 14.42
N SER A 9 -21.72 -3.50 14.19
CA SER A 9 -21.27 -4.44 13.15
C SER A 9 -21.52 -3.90 11.75
N THR A 10 -22.66 -3.25 11.53
CA THR A 10 -22.99 -2.63 10.23
C THR A 10 -22.08 -1.45 9.94
N VAL A 11 -21.83 -0.59 10.94
CA VAL A 11 -20.91 0.55 10.82
C VAL A 11 -19.50 0.06 10.55
N GLN A 12 -19.03 -0.98 11.25
CA GLN A 12 -17.71 -1.55 11.04
C GLN A 12 -17.57 -2.11 9.61
N VAL A 13 -18.52 -2.93 9.15
CA VAL A 13 -18.49 -3.47 7.78
C VAL A 13 -18.49 -2.35 6.74
N PHE A 14 -19.30 -1.31 6.94
CA PHE A 14 -19.33 -0.16 6.04
C PHE A 14 -17.99 0.59 5.99
N MET A 15 -17.39 0.83 7.16
CA MET A 15 -16.08 1.49 7.27
C MET A 15 -14.99 0.65 6.62
N ASP A 16 -14.93 -0.65 6.91
CA ASP A 16 -13.99 -1.59 6.31
C ASP A 16 -14.13 -1.57 4.78
N SER A 17 -15.34 -1.72 4.25
CA SER A 17 -15.58 -1.68 2.79
C SER A 17 -15.19 -0.34 2.16
N THR A 18 -15.47 0.78 2.83
CA THR A 18 -15.16 2.12 2.32
C THR A 18 -13.66 2.34 2.25
N PHE A 19 -12.92 2.03 3.33
CA PHE A 19 -11.47 2.19 3.36
C PHE A 19 -10.76 1.24 2.38
N TYR A 20 -11.22 -0.02 2.27
CA TYR A 20 -10.70 -0.94 1.26
C TYR A 20 -10.97 -0.42 -0.16
N GLY A 21 -12.16 0.11 -0.43
CA GLY A 21 -12.51 0.73 -1.71
C GLY A 21 -11.59 1.90 -2.06
N CYS A 22 -11.39 2.83 -1.11
CA CYS A 22 -10.46 3.95 -1.27
C CYS A 22 -9.03 3.47 -1.52
N PHE A 23 -8.57 2.47 -0.77
CA PHE A 23 -7.24 1.89 -0.93
C PHE A 23 -7.05 1.29 -2.33
N VAL A 24 -8.01 0.49 -2.81
CA VAL A 24 -7.96 -0.11 -4.17
C VAL A 24 -7.97 0.98 -5.24
N MET A 25 -8.76 2.05 -5.06
CA MET A 25 -8.80 3.17 -6.01
C MET A 25 -7.44 3.88 -6.06
N LEU A 26 -6.88 4.27 -4.91
CA LEU A 26 -5.57 4.91 -4.82
C LEU A 26 -4.45 4.01 -5.35
N PHE A 27 -4.52 2.71 -5.05
CA PHE A 27 -3.59 1.71 -5.55
C PHE A 27 -3.63 1.64 -7.08
N THR A 28 -4.82 1.54 -7.67
CA THR A 28 -5.05 1.48 -9.11
C THR A 28 -4.56 2.75 -9.80
N VAL A 29 -4.92 3.93 -9.28
CA VAL A 29 -4.44 5.22 -9.83
C VAL A 29 -2.92 5.29 -9.77
N SER A 30 -2.31 4.90 -8.65
CA SER A 30 -0.85 4.87 -8.52
C SER A 30 -0.20 3.95 -9.56
N VAL A 31 -0.74 2.76 -9.79
CA VAL A 31 -0.26 1.83 -10.84
C VAL A 31 -0.43 2.44 -12.23
N VAL A 32 -1.57 3.07 -12.53
CA VAL A 32 -1.82 3.72 -13.82
C VAL A 32 -0.84 4.88 -14.05
N VAL A 33 -0.60 5.71 -13.03
CA VAL A 33 0.35 6.83 -13.09
C VAL A 33 1.78 6.32 -13.27
N LEU A 34 2.18 5.28 -12.53
CA LEU A 34 3.49 4.62 -12.69
C LEU A 34 3.65 4.06 -14.10
N ASN A 35 2.64 3.37 -14.64
CA ASN A 35 2.66 2.83 -16.00
C ASN A 35 2.77 3.94 -17.05
N LYS A 36 2.03 5.05 -16.87
CA LYS A 36 2.08 6.19 -17.80
C LYS A 36 3.44 6.88 -17.75
N ARG A 37 4.00 7.07 -16.55
CA ARG A 37 5.32 7.69 -16.37
C ARG A 37 6.43 6.81 -16.91
N SER A 38 6.38 5.50 -16.66
CA SER A 38 7.30 4.51 -17.23
C SER A 38 7.27 4.56 -18.76
N ARG A 39 6.09 4.52 -19.40
CA ARG A 39 5.97 4.68 -20.86
C ARG A 39 6.53 6.01 -21.39
N THR A 40 6.35 7.10 -20.66
CA THR A 40 6.87 8.42 -21.06
C THR A 40 8.39 8.47 -20.96
N LEU A 41 8.95 7.85 -19.91
CA LEU A 41 10.39 7.70 -19.76
C LEU A 41 10.95 6.79 -20.86
N GLU A 42 10.30 5.66 -21.16
CA GLU A 42 10.64 4.78 -22.28
C GLU A 42 10.61 5.52 -23.62
N ALA A 43 9.61 6.36 -23.88
CA ALA A 43 9.52 7.12 -25.14
C ALA A 43 10.64 8.17 -25.27
N ARG A 44 11.02 8.84 -24.18
CA ARG A 44 12.19 9.75 -24.17
C ARG A 44 13.49 8.96 -24.31
N ARG A 45 13.61 7.80 -23.66
CA ARG A 45 14.79 6.94 -23.73
C ARG A 45 14.96 6.31 -25.11
N ARG A 46 13.90 5.88 -25.79
CA ARG A 46 13.99 5.40 -27.19
C ARG A 46 14.59 6.45 -28.12
N ARG A 47 14.42 7.74 -27.82
CA ARG A 47 15.08 8.84 -28.55
C ARG A 47 16.53 9.07 -28.15
N SER A 48 16.98 8.54 -27.01
CA SER A 48 18.35 8.67 -26.49
C SER A 48 19.15 7.36 -26.50
N ALA A 49 18.51 6.21 -26.74
CA ALA A 49 19.03 4.87 -26.52
C ALA A 49 19.16 4.06 -27.83
N GLU A 50 19.88 4.65 -28.78
CA GLU A 50 20.83 3.91 -29.61
C GLU A 50 22.04 3.40 -28.77
N LYS A 51 22.08 3.70 -27.46
CA LYS A 51 22.97 3.05 -26.47
C LYS A 51 22.20 2.11 -25.53
N GLU A 52 22.13 0.88 -26.01
CA GLU A 52 21.76 -0.41 -25.42
C GLU A 52 22.52 -0.66 -24.09
N ASP A 53 21.88 -0.81 -22.91
CA ASP A 53 21.65 -2.13 -22.26
C ASP A 53 20.63 -2.03 -21.08
N SER A 54 20.11 -0.83 -20.76
CA SER A 54 19.33 -0.61 -19.52
C SER A 54 17.84 -1.02 -19.56
N THR A 55 17.35 -1.61 -20.67
CA THR A 55 15.92 -1.88 -20.87
C THR A 55 15.41 -3.22 -20.30
N ALA A 56 16.32 -4.11 -19.91
CA ALA A 56 15.96 -5.42 -19.38
C ALA A 56 15.48 -5.36 -17.92
N ASP A 57 16.09 -4.50 -17.11
CA ASP A 57 15.83 -4.40 -15.67
C ASP A 57 14.47 -3.71 -15.39
N GLU A 58 14.18 -2.62 -16.11
CA GLU A 58 12.93 -1.86 -15.95
C GLU A 58 11.68 -2.66 -16.36
N ARG A 59 11.81 -3.53 -17.38
CA ARG A 59 10.75 -4.47 -17.77
C ARG A 59 10.48 -5.58 -16.74
N LYS A 60 11.48 -5.96 -15.94
CA LYS A 60 11.27 -6.92 -14.84
C LYS A 60 10.48 -6.25 -13.72
N GLU A 61 10.80 -5.00 -13.40
CA GLU A 61 10.12 -4.23 -12.36
C GLU A 61 8.64 -4.02 -12.69
N LEU A 62 8.31 -3.59 -13.91
CA LEU A 62 6.91 -3.42 -14.33
C LEU A 62 6.09 -4.71 -14.25
N ARG A 63 6.68 -5.84 -14.67
CA ARG A 63 6.05 -7.15 -14.57
C ARG A 63 5.81 -7.55 -13.12
N PHE A 64 6.79 -7.33 -12.26
CA PHE A 64 6.67 -7.57 -10.83
C PHE A 64 5.48 -6.83 -10.22
N TRP A 65 5.35 -5.52 -10.49
CA TRP A 65 4.23 -4.72 -9.99
C TRP A 65 2.86 -5.16 -10.51
N LYS A 66 2.78 -5.54 -11.80
CA LYS A 66 1.54 -6.08 -12.37
C LYS A 66 1.13 -7.40 -11.72
N THR A 67 2.08 -8.32 -11.59
CA THR A 67 1.83 -9.61 -10.95
C THR A 67 1.37 -9.38 -9.52
N LEU A 68 2.08 -8.56 -8.76
CA LEU A 68 1.78 -8.35 -7.35
C LEU A 68 0.45 -7.61 -7.12
N GLY A 69 0.12 -6.62 -7.95
CA GLY A 69 -1.19 -5.98 -7.93
C GLY A 69 -2.34 -6.95 -8.27
N THR A 70 -2.12 -7.85 -9.23
CA THR A 70 -3.11 -8.88 -9.59
C THR A 70 -3.31 -9.87 -8.44
N THR A 71 -2.21 -10.34 -7.82
CA THR A 71 -2.26 -11.23 -6.66
C THR A 71 -3.02 -10.62 -5.49
N MET A 72 -2.83 -9.31 -5.22
CA MET A 72 -3.58 -8.62 -4.16
C MET A 72 -5.08 -8.56 -4.44
N ILE A 73 -5.49 -8.30 -5.69
CA ILE A 73 -6.90 -8.29 -6.06
C ILE A 73 -7.52 -9.68 -5.86
N VAL A 74 -6.82 -10.74 -6.26
CA VAL A 74 -7.28 -12.12 -6.08
C VAL A 74 -7.40 -12.46 -4.60
N LEU A 75 -6.36 -12.18 -3.79
CA LEU A 75 -6.39 -12.43 -2.34
C LEU A 75 -7.54 -11.69 -1.65
N THR A 76 -7.73 -10.41 -2.00
CA THR A 76 -8.82 -9.59 -1.47
C THR A 76 -10.18 -10.17 -1.86
N THR A 77 -10.34 -10.58 -3.13
CA THR A 77 -11.59 -11.17 -3.62
C THR A 77 -11.89 -12.50 -2.94
N CYS A 78 -10.88 -13.37 -2.79
CA CYS A 78 -11.01 -14.64 -2.07
C CYS A 78 -11.37 -14.40 -0.60
N HIS A 79 -10.79 -13.40 0.05
CA HIS A 79 -11.13 -13.03 1.43
C HIS A 79 -12.59 -12.59 1.55
N TRP A 80 -13.07 -11.72 0.66
CA TRP A 80 -14.47 -11.29 0.65
C TRP A 80 -15.44 -12.43 0.33
N ALA A 81 -15.11 -13.31 -0.62
CA ALA A 81 -15.90 -14.49 -0.94
C ALA A 81 -15.96 -15.46 0.25
N PHE A 82 -14.83 -15.64 0.94
CA PHE A 82 -14.78 -16.41 2.17
C PHE A 82 -15.70 -15.80 3.23
N LEU A 83 -15.55 -14.51 3.56
CA LEU A 83 -16.41 -13.80 4.51
C LEU A 83 -17.90 -13.96 4.20
N TRP A 84 -18.29 -13.78 2.94
CA TRP A 84 -19.68 -13.95 2.51
C TRP A 84 -20.19 -15.38 2.71
N SER A 85 -19.38 -16.39 2.39
CA SER A 85 -19.77 -17.79 2.63
C SER A 85 -19.95 -18.11 4.12
N THR A 86 -19.17 -17.45 4.99
CA THR A 86 -19.30 -17.59 6.45
C THR A 86 -20.59 -16.97 6.99
N MET A 87 -20.99 -15.80 6.47
CA MET A 87 -22.17 -15.07 6.93
C MET A 87 -23.48 -15.76 6.55
N LEU A 88 -23.48 -16.52 5.44
CA LEU A 88 -24.68 -17.18 4.92
C LEU A 88 -24.90 -18.59 5.46
N SER A 89 -23.94 -19.16 6.23
CA SER A 89 -24.06 -20.52 6.77
C SER A 89 -25.03 -20.58 7.97
N PRO A 90 -26.21 -21.21 7.86
CA PRO A 90 -27.21 -21.21 8.93
C PRO A 90 -26.84 -22.10 10.13
N ALA A 91 -25.86 -23.00 9.96
CA ALA A 91 -25.55 -24.09 10.89
C ALA A 91 -24.25 -23.91 11.68
N GLY A 92 -23.68 -22.70 11.72
CA GLY A 92 -22.36 -22.44 12.28
C GLY A 92 -22.27 -22.73 13.78
N ASP A 93 -21.81 -23.93 14.12
CA ASP A 93 -21.42 -24.36 15.46
C ASP A 93 -20.44 -23.35 16.08
N ARG A 94 -20.46 -23.19 17.41
CA ARG A 94 -19.63 -22.19 18.11
C ARG A 94 -18.14 -22.38 17.83
N MET A 95 -17.72 -23.64 17.64
CA MET A 95 -16.34 -24.01 17.30
C MET A 95 -15.96 -23.64 15.87
N PHE A 96 -16.91 -23.72 14.92
CA PHE A 96 -16.68 -23.27 13.54
C PHE A 96 -16.51 -21.74 13.49
N ARG A 97 -17.33 -21.00 14.25
CA ARG A 97 -17.22 -19.53 14.35
C ARG A 97 -15.89 -19.06 14.92
N SER A 98 -15.37 -19.72 15.95
CA SER A 98 -14.12 -19.32 16.60
C SER A 98 -12.89 -19.57 15.70
N GLN A 99 -12.81 -20.74 15.06
CA GLN A 99 -11.75 -21.05 14.08
C GLN A 99 -11.80 -20.12 12.88
N MET A 100 -12.99 -19.78 12.41
CA MET A 100 -13.18 -18.90 11.27
C MET A 100 -12.80 -17.45 11.57
N SER A 101 -13.07 -16.99 12.80
CA SER A 101 -12.59 -15.68 13.28
C SER A 101 -11.06 -15.59 13.30
N PHE A 102 -10.39 -16.66 13.73
CA PHE A 102 -8.93 -16.73 13.72
C PHE A 102 -8.34 -16.70 12.31
N MET A 103 -8.91 -17.48 11.39
CA MET A 103 -8.47 -17.48 9.99
C MET A 103 -8.68 -16.12 9.34
N ARG A 104 -9.82 -15.46 9.60
CA ARG A 104 -10.07 -14.09 9.15
C ARG A 104 -8.97 -13.14 9.65
N PHE A 105 -8.68 -13.20 10.94
CA PHE A 105 -7.64 -12.39 11.57
C PHE A 105 -6.26 -12.61 10.93
N LEU A 106 -5.86 -13.87 10.70
CA LEU A 106 -4.62 -14.21 10.01
C LEU A 106 -4.53 -13.64 8.60
N PHE A 107 -5.60 -13.79 7.81
CA PHE A 107 -5.66 -13.23 6.45
C PHE A 107 -5.57 -11.70 6.47
N GLU A 108 -6.19 -11.05 7.43
CA GLU A 108 -6.13 -9.60 7.59
C GLU A 108 -4.70 -9.13 7.91
N MET A 109 -4.01 -9.81 8.84
CA MET A 109 -2.60 -9.51 9.13
C MET A 109 -1.70 -9.70 7.91
N LEU A 110 -1.90 -10.78 7.14
CA LEU A 110 -1.15 -11.00 5.90
C LEU A 110 -1.41 -9.89 4.87
N ASN A 111 -2.66 -9.47 4.70
CA ASN A 111 -3.01 -8.37 3.80
C ASN A 111 -2.33 -7.07 4.20
N VAL A 112 -2.25 -6.75 5.50
CA VAL A 112 -1.54 -5.57 6.00
C VAL A 112 -0.04 -5.67 5.71
N ILE A 113 0.60 -6.83 5.96
CA ILE A 113 2.03 -7.04 5.67
C ILE A 113 2.33 -6.80 4.18
N VAL A 114 1.53 -7.40 3.29
CA VAL A 114 1.73 -7.23 1.84
C VAL A 114 1.43 -5.80 1.42
N GLY A 115 0.42 -5.15 2.02
CA GLY A 115 0.09 -3.75 1.80
C GLY A 115 1.24 -2.80 2.18
N ASP A 116 1.83 -2.98 3.36
CA ASP A 116 2.97 -2.17 3.81
C ASP A 116 4.21 -2.45 2.95
N ALA A 117 4.50 -3.72 2.61
CA ALA A 117 5.60 -4.07 1.71
C ALA A 117 5.47 -3.41 0.31
N LEU A 118 4.25 -3.32 -0.20
CA LEU A 118 3.92 -2.59 -1.44
C LEU A 118 4.22 -1.09 -1.34
N ILE A 119 3.92 -0.49 -0.19
CA ILE A 119 4.19 0.93 0.04
C ILE A 119 5.69 1.18 0.19
N LEU A 120 6.41 0.31 0.90
CA LEU A 120 7.87 0.38 1.03
C LEU A 120 8.56 0.27 -0.33
N SER A 121 8.10 -0.63 -1.20
CA SER A 121 8.66 -0.76 -2.55
C SER A 121 8.36 0.46 -3.43
N ARG A 122 7.21 1.13 -3.25
CA ARG A 122 6.93 2.43 -3.89
C ARG A 122 7.83 3.54 -3.34
N LEU A 123 8.02 3.56 -2.03
CA LEU A 123 8.90 4.51 -1.38
C LEU A 123 10.35 4.36 -1.86
N TRP A 124 10.82 3.11 -2.02
CA TRP A 124 12.14 2.78 -2.56
C TRP A 124 12.35 3.37 -3.97
N THR A 125 11.37 3.17 -4.86
CA THR A 125 11.44 3.64 -6.25
C THR A 125 11.36 5.15 -6.34
N VAL A 126 10.45 5.79 -5.58
CA VAL A 126 10.31 7.25 -5.51
C VAL A 126 11.53 7.92 -4.87
N GLY A 127 12.14 7.27 -3.87
CA GLY A 127 13.35 7.71 -3.19
C GLY A 127 14.64 7.58 -4.01
N GLY A 128 14.55 7.08 -5.25
CA GLY A 128 15.71 6.90 -6.12
C GLY A 128 16.67 5.83 -5.59
N LYS A 129 16.14 4.74 -5.02
CA LYS A 129 16.90 3.59 -4.51
C LYS A 129 17.91 3.94 -3.39
N ARG A 130 17.65 5.00 -2.61
CA ARG A 130 18.50 5.41 -1.48
C ARG A 130 18.12 4.61 -0.21
N PRO A 131 19.03 3.80 0.37
CA PRO A 131 18.71 2.94 1.52
C PRO A 131 18.30 3.68 2.79
N ILE A 132 18.78 4.91 2.97
CA ILE A 132 18.44 5.71 4.13
C ILE A 132 16.94 6.06 4.21
N VAL A 133 16.24 6.12 3.07
CA VAL A 133 14.82 6.48 3.01
C VAL A 133 13.93 5.32 3.46
N ILE A 134 14.34 4.07 3.19
CA ILE A 134 13.54 2.89 3.53
C ILE A 134 13.87 2.33 4.92
N ALA A 135 15.03 2.67 5.49
CA ALA A 135 15.52 2.06 6.73
C ALA A 135 14.52 2.16 7.89
N CYS A 136 13.94 3.35 8.10
CA CYS A 136 12.96 3.59 9.16
C CYS A 136 11.65 2.78 8.95
N PRO A 137 10.93 2.91 7.82
CA PRO A 137 9.71 2.14 7.60
C PRO A 137 9.96 0.62 7.49
N LEU A 138 11.14 0.19 7.05
CA LEU A 138 11.54 -1.22 7.08
C LEU A 138 11.66 -1.75 8.50
N LEU A 139 12.25 -0.98 9.41
CA LEU A 139 12.32 -1.35 10.83
C LEU A 139 10.92 -1.45 11.44
N CYS A 140 10.02 -0.52 11.11
CA CYS A 140 8.62 -0.58 11.54
C CYS A 140 7.90 -1.82 11.00
N LEU A 141 8.13 -2.21 9.74
CA LEU A 141 7.55 -3.42 9.15
C LEU A 141 8.07 -4.69 9.84
N LEU A 142 9.36 -4.76 10.15
CA LEU A 142 9.93 -5.90 10.89
C LEU A 142 9.36 -5.98 12.32
N ALA A 143 9.24 -4.85 13.00
CA ALA A 143 8.58 -4.77 14.31
C ALA A 143 7.10 -5.18 14.22
N PHE A 144 6.40 -4.78 13.15
CA PHE A 144 5.02 -5.17 12.89
C PHE A 144 4.87 -6.68 12.73
N ILE A 145 5.76 -7.32 11.96
CA ILE A 145 5.75 -8.78 11.76
C ILE A 145 5.96 -9.50 13.10
N ALA A 146 6.92 -9.04 13.92
CA ALA A 146 7.16 -9.61 15.25
C ALA A 146 5.94 -9.46 16.17
N CYS A 147 5.31 -8.27 16.20
CA CYS A 147 4.10 -8.02 16.97
C CYS A 147 2.93 -8.90 16.47
N SER A 148 2.79 -9.07 15.16
CA SER A 148 1.73 -9.88 14.55
C SER A 148 1.87 -11.36 14.88
N ILE A 149 3.10 -11.90 14.88
CA ILE A 149 3.36 -13.28 15.32
C ILE A 149 2.95 -13.45 16.79
N ARG A 150 3.35 -12.51 17.66
CA ARG A 150 3.00 -12.55 19.08
C ARG A 150 1.50 -12.45 19.31
N LEU A 151 0.84 -11.55 18.60
CA LEU A 151 -0.61 -11.35 18.68
C LEU A 151 -1.37 -12.60 18.20
N THR A 152 -0.89 -13.24 17.13
CA THR A 152 -1.43 -14.51 16.62
C THR A 152 -1.29 -15.64 17.65
N ASP A 153 -0.14 -15.74 18.32
CA ASP A 153 0.09 -16.72 19.40
C ASP A 153 -0.88 -16.49 20.59
N LEU A 154 -1.09 -15.23 20.99
CA LEU A 154 -2.04 -14.88 22.05
C LEU A 154 -3.49 -15.20 21.67
N GLU A 155 -3.91 -14.86 20.45
CA GLU A 155 -5.24 -15.19 19.93
C GLU A 155 -5.45 -16.71 19.86
N ALA A 156 -4.46 -17.46 19.36
CA ALA A 156 -4.53 -18.93 19.32
C ALA A 156 -4.68 -19.52 20.72
N LYS A 157 -3.93 -19.02 21.72
CA LYS A 157 -4.06 -19.44 23.12
C LYS A 157 -5.38 -19.04 23.74
N HIS A 158 -5.90 -17.84 23.44
CA HIS A 158 -7.20 -17.40 23.91
C HIS A 158 -8.31 -18.32 23.41
N LEU A 159 -8.25 -18.73 22.14
CA LEU A 159 -9.21 -19.63 21.51
C LEU A 159 -9.13 -21.07 22.03
N LEU A 160 -7.92 -21.59 22.29
CA LEU A 160 -7.71 -22.98 22.69
C LEU A 160 -7.82 -23.20 24.20
N LEU A 161 -7.39 -22.24 25.01
CA LEU A 161 -7.20 -22.40 26.46
C LEU A 161 -8.09 -21.49 27.30
N PHE A 162 -8.78 -20.49 26.72
CA PHE A 162 -9.61 -19.50 27.42
C PHE A 162 -8.91 -18.81 28.61
N LYS A 163 -7.58 -18.75 28.61
CA LYS A 163 -6.78 -18.40 29.80
C LYS A 163 -6.09 -17.04 29.72
N GLU A 164 -6.02 -16.44 28.54
CA GLU A 164 -5.25 -15.21 28.33
C GLU A 164 -6.03 -13.94 28.72
N ASN A 165 -5.31 -12.97 29.27
CA ASN A 165 -5.87 -11.68 29.69
C ASN A 165 -6.22 -10.84 28.45
N PRO A 166 -7.48 -10.40 28.29
CA PRO A 166 -7.89 -9.58 27.14
C PRO A 166 -7.14 -8.24 27.05
N ALA A 167 -6.57 -7.75 28.17
CA ALA A 167 -5.77 -6.54 28.16
C ALA A 167 -4.49 -6.68 27.32
N ASP A 168 -3.83 -7.85 27.37
CA ASP A 168 -2.56 -8.06 26.66
C ASP A 168 -2.78 -8.07 25.14
N ILE A 169 -3.81 -8.78 24.67
CA ILE A 169 -4.24 -8.79 23.26
C ILE A 169 -4.44 -7.36 22.75
N ARG A 170 -5.14 -6.52 23.53
CA ARG A 170 -5.42 -5.13 23.16
C ARG A 170 -4.16 -4.29 23.01
N TRP A 171 -3.17 -4.45 23.88
CA TRP A 171 -1.91 -3.69 23.80
C TRP A 171 -1.10 -4.08 22.56
N TRP A 172 -0.95 -5.38 22.30
CA TRP A 172 -0.27 -5.87 21.10
C TRP A 172 -0.99 -5.46 19.82
N PHE A 173 -2.33 -5.53 19.81
CA PHE A 173 -3.13 -5.04 18.68
C PHE A 173 -2.91 -3.54 18.42
N THR A 174 -2.94 -2.72 19.48
CA THR A 174 -2.72 -1.27 19.38
C THR A 174 -1.32 -0.95 18.84
N ALA A 175 -0.29 -1.65 19.33
CA ALA A 175 1.08 -1.50 18.83
C ALA A 175 1.19 -1.85 17.34
N THR A 176 0.52 -2.93 16.93
CA THR A 176 0.48 -3.39 15.53
C THR A 176 -0.17 -2.33 14.64
N MET A 177 -1.29 -1.74 15.06
CA MET A 177 -1.97 -0.64 14.37
C MET A 177 -1.12 0.64 14.30
N ALA A 178 -0.43 0.99 15.39
CA ALA A 178 0.43 2.16 15.43
C ALA A 178 1.63 2.03 14.47
N LEU A 179 2.22 0.83 14.37
CA LEU A 179 3.34 0.56 13.47
C LEU A 179 2.94 0.69 12.00
N THR A 180 1.84 0.06 11.58
CA THR A 180 1.36 0.18 10.19
C THR A 180 0.93 1.61 9.88
N ALA A 181 0.25 2.31 10.80
CA ALA A 181 -0.11 3.71 10.62
C ALA A 181 1.12 4.60 10.44
N SER A 182 2.20 4.34 11.20
CA SER A 182 3.46 5.08 11.09
C SER A 182 4.13 4.86 9.72
N VAL A 183 4.16 3.61 9.22
CA VAL A 183 4.68 3.29 7.88
C VAL A 183 3.89 4.02 6.80
N ASN A 184 2.57 3.97 6.87
CA ASN A 184 1.66 4.59 5.92
C ASN A 184 1.78 6.12 5.93
N LEU A 185 1.80 6.73 7.10
CA LEU A 185 1.92 8.17 7.27
C LEU A 185 3.28 8.67 6.75
N TYR A 186 4.38 8.05 7.17
CA TYR A 186 5.73 8.39 6.71
C TYR A 186 5.83 8.31 5.19
N SER A 187 5.38 7.19 4.62
CA SER A 187 5.47 6.96 3.18
C SER A 187 4.64 7.95 2.38
N THR A 188 3.43 8.26 2.85
CA THR A 188 2.54 9.23 2.20
C THR A 188 3.13 10.63 2.21
N ILE A 189 3.62 11.10 3.37
CA ILE A 189 4.26 12.41 3.50
C ILE A 189 5.48 12.50 2.59
N TYR A 190 6.33 11.47 2.58
CA TYR A 190 7.54 11.45 1.76
C TYR A 190 7.21 11.48 0.26
N ILE A 191 6.26 10.65 -0.20
CA ILE A 191 5.84 10.61 -1.60
C ILE A 191 5.25 11.97 -2.03
N ALA A 192 4.38 12.56 -1.20
CA ALA A 192 3.77 13.85 -1.47
C ALA A 192 4.83 14.96 -1.55
N TRP A 193 5.76 15.01 -0.58
CA TRP A 193 6.87 15.96 -0.58
C TRP A 193 7.76 15.81 -1.82
N ARG A 194 8.06 14.57 -2.23
CA ARG A 194 8.89 14.30 -3.41
C ARG A 194 8.18 14.70 -4.70
N ALA A 195 6.88 14.44 -4.81
CA ALA A 195 6.05 14.85 -5.94
C ALA A 195 5.98 16.38 -6.05
N TRP A 196 5.75 17.08 -4.94
CA TRP A 196 5.75 18.54 -4.89
C TRP A 196 7.11 19.11 -5.29
N SER A 197 8.20 18.58 -4.73
CA SER A 197 9.57 19.02 -5.06
C SER A 197 9.89 18.85 -6.54
N ALA A 198 9.47 17.75 -7.15
CA ALA A 198 9.63 17.52 -8.59
C ALA A 198 8.83 18.52 -9.44
N ASN A 199 7.62 18.86 -9.02
CA ASN A 199 6.78 19.84 -9.71
C ASN A 199 7.39 21.26 -9.63
N GLN A 200 7.91 21.64 -8.46
CA GLN A 200 8.59 22.92 -8.27
C GLN A 200 9.83 23.05 -9.16
N LEU A 201 10.61 21.98 -9.28
CA LEU A 201 11.76 21.97 -10.17
C LEU A 201 11.34 22.14 -11.64
N ALA A 202 10.30 21.41 -12.07
CA ALA A 202 9.77 21.52 -13.43
C ALA A 202 9.27 22.94 -13.76
N HIS A 203 8.58 23.59 -12.81
CA HIS A 203 8.11 24.96 -12.97
C HIS A 203 9.26 25.96 -13.09
N LYS A 204 10.30 25.84 -12.25
CA LYS A 204 11.50 26.67 -12.34
C LYS A 204 12.20 26.51 -13.69
N THR A 205 12.37 25.28 -14.16
CA THR A 205 12.97 24.99 -15.46
C THR A 205 12.16 25.60 -16.62
N LEU A 206 10.84 25.45 -16.61
CA LEU A 206 9.96 26.06 -17.62
C LEU A 206 10.05 27.59 -17.62
N TYR A 207 10.09 28.21 -16.44
CA TYR A 207 10.24 29.66 -16.31
C TYR A 207 11.59 30.14 -16.88
N THR A 208 12.70 29.45 -16.58
CA THR A 208 14.02 29.78 -17.15
C THR A 208 14.03 29.68 -18.67
N TYR A 209 13.44 28.63 -19.25
CA TYR A 209 13.33 28.51 -20.70
C TYR A 209 12.45 29.60 -21.32
N PHE A 210 11.34 29.95 -20.66
CA PHE A 210 10.47 31.02 -21.12
C PHE A 210 11.20 32.37 -21.15
N MET A 211 11.90 32.74 -20.07
CA MET A 211 12.69 33.99 -20.03
C MET A 211 13.80 34.00 -21.09
N ALA A 212 14.52 32.89 -21.27
CA ALA A 212 15.53 32.77 -22.32
C ALA A 212 14.97 32.94 -23.75
N CYS A 213 13.71 32.55 -23.99
CA CYS A 213 13.03 32.79 -25.26
C CYS A 213 12.53 34.24 -25.41
N VAL A 214 12.13 34.89 -24.32
CA VAL A 214 11.67 36.29 -24.33
C VAL A 214 12.85 37.26 -24.54
N ASP A 215 14.02 36.95 -23.98
CA ASP A 215 15.24 37.76 -24.11
C ASP A 215 15.95 37.60 -25.48
N LEU A 216 15.36 36.85 -26.43
CA LEU A 216 15.92 36.77 -27.78
C LEU A 216 15.88 38.16 -28.44
N PRO A 217 17.03 38.73 -28.81
CA PRO A 217 17.11 40.10 -29.31
C PRO A 217 16.25 40.27 -30.57
N LYS A 218 15.35 41.26 -30.52
CA LYS A 218 14.43 41.64 -31.63
C LYS A 218 15.15 42.14 -32.89
N ASP A 219 16.47 42.30 -32.87
CA ASP A 219 17.24 42.95 -33.93
C ASP A 219 17.44 42.14 -35.22
N ARG A 220 16.87 40.94 -35.34
CA ARG A 220 17.03 40.11 -36.55
C ARG A 220 16.09 40.47 -37.73
N LYS A 221 15.49 41.66 -37.75
CA LYS A 221 14.54 42.12 -38.81
C LYS A 221 15.10 43.15 -39.80
N LYS A 222 16.40 43.45 -39.80
CA LYS A 222 17.02 44.32 -40.80
C LYS A 222 18.11 43.57 -41.57
N ARG A 223 17.71 42.77 -42.56
CA ARG A 223 18.49 42.41 -43.74
C ARG A 223 17.55 41.99 -44.85
#